data_AF-A0A951DWT8-F1
#
_entry.id   AF-A0A951DWT8-F1
#
_cell.length_a   1.000
_cell.length_b   1.000
_cell.length_c   1.000
_cell.angle_alpha   90.00
_cell.angle_beta   90.00
_cell.angle_gamma   90.00
#
_symmetry.space_group_name_H-M   'P 1'
#
loop_
_entity.id
_entity.type
_entity.pdbx_description
1 polymer ?
#
loop_
_entity_poly.entity_id
_entity_poly.type
_entity_poly.pdbx_seq_one_letter_code
_entity_poly.pdbx_strand_id
1 'polypeptide(L)'
;MGDAPIFDPAFRSQLHALLAWRRDVRRYRREPLPAGTIERLIGIACRAPSVGLSEPWRFVLVESPARRGAVRENFLRCNAAALAAQAPERARRYAGLKLAGLDDAPCQL
;
A
#
# COMPACT_ATOMS: atom_id res chain seq x y z
N MET A 1 30.14 7.55 -19.18
CA MET A 1 28.84 6.87 -19.12
C MET A 1 29.15 5.49 -18.55
N GLY A 2 28.72 5.19 -17.33
CA GLY A 2 29.04 3.89 -16.70
C GLY A 2 28.45 2.74 -17.51
N ASP A 3 29.06 1.55 -17.42
CA ASP A 3 28.53 0.36 -18.06
C ASP A 3 27.08 0.11 -17.61
N ALA A 4 26.24 -0.32 -18.56
CA ALA A 4 24.87 -0.69 -18.26
C ALA A 4 24.87 -1.86 -17.27
N PRO A 5 23.94 -1.88 -16.29
CA PRO A 5 23.85 -2.99 -15.36
C PRO A 5 23.52 -4.30 -16.10
N ILE A 6 24.22 -5.38 -15.76
CA ILE A 6 23.91 -6.72 -16.26
C ILE A 6 22.91 -7.37 -15.31
N PHE A 7 21.72 -7.68 -15.82
CA PHE A 7 20.69 -8.42 -15.10
C PHE A 7 20.77 -9.90 -15.47
N ASP A 8 21.59 -10.65 -14.72
CA ASP A 8 21.84 -12.06 -14.97
C ASP A 8 20.56 -12.94 -14.80
N PRO A 9 20.60 -14.21 -15.23
CA PRO A 9 19.45 -15.11 -15.09
C PRO A 9 18.98 -15.30 -13.64
N ALA A 10 19.89 -15.27 -12.66
CA ALA A 10 19.56 -15.46 -11.26
C ALA A 10 18.76 -14.27 -10.70
N PHE A 11 19.23 -13.05 -10.95
CA PHE A 11 18.56 -11.81 -10.58
C PHE A 11 17.17 -11.72 -11.22
N ARG A 12 17.06 -12.04 -12.52
CA ARG A 12 15.77 -12.04 -13.22
C ARG A 12 14.79 -13.01 -12.56
N SER A 13 15.22 -14.22 -12.22
CA SER A 13 14.38 -15.21 -11.53
C SER A 13 13.91 -14.70 -10.16
N GLN A 14 14.80 -14.12 -9.36
CA GLN A 14 14.47 -13.55 -8.05
C GLN A 14 13.51 -12.36 -8.16
N LEU A 15 13.69 -11.49 -9.14
CA LEU A 15 12.78 -10.38 -9.40
C LEU A 15 11.38 -10.90 -9.75
N HIS A 16 11.28 -11.91 -10.62
CA HIS A 16 10.00 -12.55 -10.93
C HIS A 16 9.34 -13.15 -9.67
N ALA A 17 10.11 -13.85 -8.83
CA ALA A 17 9.61 -14.40 -7.58
C ALA A 17 9.12 -13.30 -6.62
N LEU A 18 9.86 -12.20 -6.48
CA LEU A 18 9.47 -11.05 -5.65
C LEU A 18 8.15 -10.44 -6.13
N LEU A 19 8.01 -10.21 -7.44
CA LEU A 19 6.79 -9.66 -8.04
C LEU A 19 5.59 -10.58 -7.80
N ALA A 20 5.77 -11.89 -7.95
CA ALA A 20 4.72 -12.88 -7.71
C ALA A 20 4.38 -13.04 -6.22
N TRP A 21 5.35 -12.83 -5.32
CA TRP A 21 5.17 -13.01 -3.88
C TRP A 21 4.47 -11.82 -3.21
N ARG A 22 4.63 -10.59 -3.73
CA ARG A 22 4.04 -9.40 -3.14
C ARG A 22 2.52 -9.54 -2.93
N ARG A 23 2.03 -9.03 -1.81
CA ARG A 23 0.60 -9.09 -1.42
C ARG A 23 0.08 -7.72 -1.05
N ASP A 24 -1.23 -7.55 -1.22
CA ASP A 24 -1.98 -6.46 -0.61
C ASP A 24 -2.34 -6.86 0.84
N VAL A 25 -1.56 -6.33 1.78
CA VAL A 25 -1.60 -6.72 3.20
C VAL A 25 -2.66 -5.92 3.95
N ARG A 26 -3.49 -6.60 4.74
CA ARG A 26 -4.44 -5.94 5.67
C ARG A 26 -4.19 -6.26 7.15
N ARG A 27 -3.25 -7.14 7.47
CA ARG A 27 -2.89 -7.50 8.86
C ARG A 27 -1.47 -7.02 9.12
N TYR A 28 -1.35 -6.07 10.02
CA TYR A 28 -0.07 -5.44 10.35
C TYR A 28 0.31 -5.80 11.78
N ARG A 29 1.61 -5.87 12.02
CA ARG A 29 2.11 -5.71 13.38
C ARG A 29 2.18 -4.22 13.69
N ARG A 30 1.95 -3.86 14.95
CA ARG A 30 1.87 -2.45 15.39
C ARG A 30 3.22 -1.85 15.73
N GLU A 31 4.31 -2.62 15.65
CA GLU A 31 5.64 -2.09 15.93
C GLU A 31 5.98 -0.98 14.94
N PRO A 32 6.59 0.13 15.42
CA PRO A 32 7.08 1.18 14.55
C PRO A 32 8.05 0.65 13.49
N LEU A 33 8.03 1.28 12.31
CA LEU A 33 9.05 1.03 11.30
C LEU A 33 10.40 1.55 11.79
N PRO A 34 11.53 0.91 11.41
CA PRO A 34 12.85 1.46 11.65
C PRO A 34 12.97 2.88 11.07
N ALA A 35 13.72 3.75 11.74
CA ALA A 35 13.95 5.13 11.29
C ALA A 35 14.48 5.16 9.85
N GLY A 36 14.02 6.12 9.05
CA GLY A 36 14.42 6.27 7.65
C GLY A 36 13.75 5.29 6.67
N THR A 37 12.89 4.38 7.14
CA THR A 37 12.25 3.38 6.27
C THR A 37 11.33 4.03 5.25
N ILE A 38 10.49 4.98 5.66
CA ILE A 38 9.49 5.61 4.77
C ILE A 38 10.19 6.46 3.71
N GLU A 39 11.19 7.24 4.12
CA GLU A 39 11.99 8.09 3.25
C GLU A 39 12.70 7.27 2.18
N ARG A 40 13.30 6.14 2.57
CA ARG A 40 13.94 5.21 1.63
C ARG A 40 12.94 4.60 0.64
N LEU A 41 11.75 4.21 1.11
CA LEU A 41 10.71 3.63 0.25
C LEU A 41 10.13 4.66 -0.72
N ILE A 42 9.90 5.90 -0.28
CA ILE A 42 9.50 7.01 -1.15
C ILE A 42 10.59 7.28 -2.19
N GLY A 43 11.86 7.30 -1.79
CA GLY A 43 12.98 7.47 -2.72
C GLY A 43 13.04 6.38 -3.80
N ILE A 44 12.66 5.14 -3.47
CA ILE A 44 12.50 4.06 -4.46
C ILE A 44 11.27 4.31 -5.34
N ALA A 45 10.14 4.73 -4.78
CA ALA A 45 8.93 5.01 -5.55
C ALA A 45 9.14 6.13 -6.58
N CYS A 46 9.90 7.17 -6.23
CA CYS A 46 10.27 8.26 -7.15
C CYS A 46 11.14 7.81 -8.33
N ARG A 47 11.69 6.59 -8.33
CA ARG A 47 12.40 6.04 -9.51
C ARG A 47 11.44 5.59 -10.62
N ALA A 48 10.13 5.62 -10.39
CA ALA A 48 9.15 5.33 -11.43
C ALA A 48 9.26 6.33 -12.59
N PRO A 49 9.07 5.90 -13.85
CA PRO A 49 9.06 6.81 -14.97
C PRO A 49 7.85 7.76 -14.89
N SER A 50 8.00 8.97 -15.43
CA SER A 50 6.93 9.96 -15.53
C SER A 50 7.00 10.70 -16.86
N VAL A 51 5.85 11.20 -17.34
CA VAL A 51 5.78 11.99 -18.57
C VAL A 51 6.65 13.22 -18.40
N GLY A 52 7.63 13.40 -19.29
CA GLY A 52 8.54 14.55 -19.29
C GLY A 52 9.39 14.71 -18.02
N LEU A 53 9.62 13.64 -17.25
CA LEU A 53 10.28 13.72 -15.93
C LEU A 53 9.58 14.70 -14.97
N SER A 54 8.25 14.78 -15.04
CA SER A 54 7.46 15.72 -14.23
C SER A 54 7.38 15.39 -12.75
N GLU A 55 7.65 14.14 -12.36
CA GLU A 55 7.64 13.67 -10.97
C GLU A 55 6.40 14.17 -10.17
N PRO A 56 5.17 13.93 -10.68
CA PRO A 56 3.98 14.63 -10.18
C PRO A 56 3.49 14.12 -8.83
N TRP A 57 4.05 13.03 -8.32
CA TRP A 57 3.62 12.38 -7.09
C TRP A 57 3.78 13.30 -5.88
N ARG A 58 2.82 13.17 -4.96
CA ARG A 58 2.86 13.72 -3.61
C ARG A 58 2.56 12.58 -2.65
N PHE A 59 3.35 12.49 -1.59
CA PHE A 59 3.17 11.49 -0.54
C PHE A 59 2.77 12.23 0.74
N VAL A 60 1.72 11.78 1.43
CA VAL A 60 1.19 12.46 2.61
C VAL A 60 1.22 11.51 3.79
N LEU A 61 2.26 11.62 4.59
CA LEU A 61 2.33 10.88 5.85
C LEU A 61 1.24 11.38 6.80
N VAL A 62 0.28 10.52 7.15
CA VAL A 62 -0.82 10.84 8.07
C VAL A 62 -0.41 10.39 9.47
N GLU A 63 0.08 11.31 10.29
CA GLU A 63 0.51 11.02 11.66
C GLU A 63 -0.55 11.37 12.71
N SER A 64 -1.35 12.41 12.45
CA SER A 64 -2.37 12.88 13.38
C SER A 64 -3.42 11.80 13.67
N PRO A 65 -3.64 11.43 14.95
CA PRO A 65 -4.67 10.47 15.32
C PRO A 65 -6.06 10.88 14.84
N ALA A 66 -6.40 12.17 14.92
CA ALA A 66 -7.68 12.69 14.44
C ALA A 66 -7.85 12.51 12.94
N ARG A 67 -6.79 12.75 12.14
CA ARG A 67 -6.83 12.54 10.68
C ARG A 67 -6.92 11.06 10.32
N ARG A 68 -6.19 10.19 11.01
CA ARG A 68 -6.32 8.72 10.86
C ARG A 68 -7.75 8.25 11.18
N GLY A 69 -8.36 8.82 12.24
CA GLY A 69 -9.75 8.60 12.59
C GLY A 69 -10.71 8.99 11.46
N ALA A 70 -10.55 10.17 10.88
CA ALA A 70 -11.38 10.63 9.77
C ALA A 70 -11.28 9.73 8.52
N VAL A 71 -10.07 9.25 8.18
CA VAL A 71 -9.86 8.28 7.08
C VAL A 71 -10.59 6.96 7.38
N ARG A 72 -10.47 6.47 8.61
CA ARG A 72 -11.15 5.25 9.06
C ARG A 72 -12.67 5.38 8.98
N GLU A 73 -13.23 6.49 9.45
CA GLU A 73 -14.67 6.76 9.39
C GLU A 73 -15.18 6.83 7.95
N ASN A 74 -14.42 7.49 7.07
CA ASN A 74 -14.71 7.50 5.63
C ASN A 74 -14.78 6.08 5.06
N PHE A 75 -13.77 5.26 5.35
CA PHE A 75 -13.74 3.85 4.94
C PHE A 75 -14.96 3.08 5.45
N LEU A 76 -15.29 3.18 6.75
CA LEU A 76 -16.41 2.46 7.34
C LEU A 76 -17.74 2.82 6.69
N ARG A 77 -17.99 4.12 6.44
CA ARG A 77 -19.19 4.59 5.76
C ARG A 77 -19.29 4.03 4.33
N CYS A 78 -18.22 4.13 3.55
CA CYS A 78 -18.19 3.63 2.18
C CYS A 78 -18.33 2.09 2.13
N ASN A 79 -17.70 1.38 3.06
CA ASN A 79 -17.77 -0.07 3.15
C ASN A 79 -19.18 -0.55 3.54
N ALA A 80 -19.86 0.14 4.46
CA ALA A 80 -21.25 -0.15 4.80
C ALA A 80 -22.19 0.05 3.61
N ALA A 81 -22.03 1.15 2.86
CA ALA A 81 -22.79 1.39 1.64
C ALA A 81 -22.53 0.32 0.57
N ALA A 82 -21.26 -0.07 0.38
CA ALA A 82 -20.88 -1.12 -0.58
C ALA A 82 -21.42 -2.51 -0.20
N LEU A 83 -21.48 -2.82 1.10
CA LEU A 83 -22.11 -4.05 1.61
C LEU A 83 -23.62 -4.03 1.38
N ALA A 84 -24.29 -2.91 1.68
CA ALA A 84 -25.74 -2.77 1.47
C ALA A 84 -26.14 -2.89 -0.01
N ALA A 85 -25.24 -2.52 -0.93
CA ALA A 85 -25.45 -2.67 -2.36
C ALA A 85 -25.20 -4.10 -2.90
N GLN A 86 -24.74 -5.05 -2.08
CA GLN A 86 -24.54 -6.43 -2.52
C GLN A 86 -25.86 -7.19 -2.61
N ALA A 87 -25.98 -8.06 -3.62
CA ALA A 87 -27.04 -9.06 -3.65
C ALA A 87 -26.94 -10.00 -2.41
N PRO A 88 -28.08 -10.53 -1.90
CA PRO A 88 -28.12 -11.30 -0.66
C PRO A 88 -27.13 -12.46 -0.60
N GLU A 89 -26.88 -13.16 -1.71
CA GLU A 89 -25.96 -14.30 -1.75
C GLU A 89 -24.50 -13.89 -1.57
N ARG A 90 -24.15 -12.66 -2.00
CA ARG A 90 -22.78 -12.13 -1.98
C ARG A 90 -22.47 -11.35 -0.71
N ALA A 91 -23.49 -10.78 -0.05
CA ALA A 91 -23.33 -9.94 1.14
C ALA A 91 -22.58 -10.65 2.27
N ARG A 92 -22.90 -11.93 2.56
CA ARG A 92 -22.20 -12.71 3.59
C ARG A 92 -20.71 -12.87 3.30
N ARG A 93 -20.36 -13.18 2.05
CA ARG A 93 -18.96 -13.33 1.63
C ARG A 93 -18.22 -12.00 1.73
N TYR A 94 -18.84 -10.92 1.30
CA TYR A 94 -18.28 -9.57 1.39
C TYR A 94 -18.01 -9.17 2.84
N ALA A 95 -18.97 -9.38 3.74
CA ALA A 95 -18.84 -9.06 5.16
C ALA A 95 -17.70 -9.82 5.86
N GLY A 96 -17.33 -11.00 5.36
CA GLY A 96 -16.20 -11.78 5.86
C GLY A 96 -14.82 -11.31 5.38
N LEU A 97 -14.75 -10.39 4.41
CA LEU A 97 -13.47 -9.90 3.89
C LEU A 97 -12.85 -8.87 4.84
N LYS A 98 -11.57 -9.06 5.20
CA LYS A 98 -10.78 -8.00 5.85
C LYS A 98 -10.32 -7.00 4.79
N LEU A 99 -11.09 -5.92 4.64
CA LEU A 99 -10.88 -4.93 3.56
C LEU A 99 -9.95 -3.78 3.94
N ALA A 100 -9.60 -3.62 5.22
CA ALA A 100 -8.68 -2.60 5.70
C ALA A 100 -7.77 -3.11 6.83
N GLY A 101 -6.63 -2.44 7.01
CA GLY A 101 -5.71 -2.61 8.15
C GLY A 101 -5.37 -1.28 8.86
N LEU A 102 -6.24 -0.28 8.72
CA LEU A 102 -6.01 1.11 9.18
C LEU A 102 -5.70 1.20 10.68
N ASP A 103 -6.32 0.34 11.49
CA ASP A 103 -6.16 0.36 12.96
C ASP A 103 -4.83 -0.23 13.44
N ASP A 104 -4.24 -1.13 12.66
CA ASP A 104 -3.04 -1.88 13.05
C ASP A 104 -1.78 -1.38 12.34
N ALA A 105 -1.92 -0.68 11.21
CA ALA A 105 -0.79 -0.21 10.42
C ALA A 105 0.03 0.83 11.22
N PRO A 106 1.35 0.62 11.43
CA PRO A 106 2.17 1.55 12.21
C PRO A 106 2.35 2.90 11.48
N CYS A 107 2.22 2.91 10.16
CA CYS A 107 2.36 4.06 9.28
C CYS A 107 1.20 4.11 8.28
N GLN A 108 0.74 5.32 7.94
CA GLN A 108 -0.27 5.58 6.90
C GLN A 108 0.26 6.71 6.01
N LEU A 109 0.34 6.46 4.69
CA LEU A 109 0.90 7.36 3.67
C LEU A 109 -0.16 7.72 2.63
#